data_AF-A0A920NBY4-F1
#
_entry.id   AF-A0A920NBY4-F1
#
_cell.length_a   1.000
_cell.length_b   1.000
_cell.length_c   1.000
_cell.angle_alpha   90.00
_cell.angle_beta   90.00
_cell.angle_gamma   90.00
#
_symmetry.space_group_name_H-M   'P 1'
#
loop_
_entity.id
_entity.type
_entity.pdbx_description
1 polymer ?
#
loop_
_entity_poly.entity_id
_entity_poly.type
_entity_poly.pdbx_seq_one_letter_code
_entity_poly.pdbx_strand_id
1 'polypeptide(L)'
;MVGTHLDVDLDREGAEIRGISNFVNVVENSGISEFAKKTCIDIFTLIGQAEANVHGVSENAVHLHELGTVDTLVDVVGTIVGLEMLQIGRVYCSPLPLGSGTVRTDHGLLAVPAPATAEIFRLTGTQSIL
;
A
#
# COMPACT_ATOMS: atom_id res chain seq x y z
N MET A 1 22.36 -12.99 -5.25
CA MET A 1 21.19 -12.86 -4.35
C MET A 1 20.36 -14.11 -4.55
N VAL A 2 20.07 -14.86 -3.50
CA VAL A 2 19.15 -16.01 -3.56
C VAL A 2 17.84 -15.56 -2.92
N GLY A 3 16.73 -15.82 -3.60
CA GLY A 3 15.38 -15.53 -3.12
C GLY A 3 14.51 -16.76 -3.29
N THR A 4 13.45 -16.85 -2.50
CA THR A 4 12.44 -17.90 -2.65
C THR A 4 11.33 -17.36 -3.54
N HIS A 5 11.04 -18.07 -4.62
CA HIS A 5 9.86 -17.81 -5.44
C HIS A 5 8.63 -18.38 -4.71
N LEU A 6 7.60 -17.56 -4.53
CA LEU A 6 6.33 -17.96 -3.94
C LEU A 6 5.24 -17.64 -4.96
N ASP A 7 4.50 -18.67 -5.39
CA ASP A 7 3.27 -18.49 -6.15
C ASP A 7 2.09 -18.43 -5.19
N VAL A 8 1.28 -17.38 -5.33
CA VAL A 8 0.06 -17.18 -4.54
C VAL A 8 -1.13 -17.34 -5.48
N ASP A 9 -1.76 -18.51 -5.43
CA ASP A 9 -2.99 -18.77 -6.17
C ASP A 9 -4.20 -18.26 -5.38
N LEU A 10 -4.92 -17.31 -5.96
CA LEU A 10 -6.12 -16.74 -5.39
C LEU A 10 -7.35 -17.49 -5.92
N ASP A 11 -8.25 -17.86 -5.02
CA ASP A 11 -9.58 -18.29 -5.44
C ASP A 11 -10.45 -17.09 -5.85
N ARG A 12 -11.67 -17.35 -6.32
CA ARG A 12 -12.58 -16.28 -6.79
C ARG A 12 -12.90 -15.24 -5.72
N GLU A 13 -12.88 -15.63 -4.45
CA GLU A 13 -13.22 -14.76 -3.31
C GLU A 13 -11.99 -13.94 -2.85
N GLY A 14 -10.79 -14.50 -3.02
CA GLY A 14 -9.50 -13.81 -2.86
C GLY A 14 -9.21 -12.80 -3.98
N ALA A 15 -9.80 -12.98 -5.16
CA ALA A 15 -9.70 -12.05 -6.29
C ALA A 15 -10.65 -10.83 -6.19
N GLU A 16 -11.55 -10.79 -5.20
CA GLU A 16 -12.44 -9.64 -5.02
C GLU A 16 -11.67 -8.39 -4.56
N ILE A 17 -12.06 -7.24 -5.13
CA ILE A 17 -11.54 -5.93 -4.73
C ILE A 17 -12.08 -5.57 -3.34
N ARG A 18 -11.18 -5.24 -2.42
CA ARG A 18 -11.46 -4.93 -1.02
C ARG A 18 -11.16 -3.45 -0.73
N GLY A 19 -11.99 -2.85 0.12
CA GLY A 19 -11.75 -1.50 0.64
C GLY A 19 -10.83 -1.52 1.86
N ILE A 20 -10.40 -0.33 2.31
CA ILE A 20 -9.51 -0.15 3.47
C ILE A 20 -10.05 -0.84 4.73
N SER A 21 -11.34 -0.71 5.03
CA SER A 21 -11.95 -1.34 6.21
C SER A 21 -11.80 -2.87 6.19
N ASN A 22 -11.82 -3.49 5.00
CA ASN A 22 -11.61 -4.93 4.89
C ASN A 22 -10.15 -5.30 5.17
N PHE A 23 -9.16 -4.53 4.69
CA PHE A 23 -7.75 -4.76 5.01
C PHE A 23 -7.47 -4.61 6.51
N VAL A 24 -8.00 -3.54 7.13
CA VAL A 24 -7.89 -3.33 8.58
C VAL A 24 -8.48 -4.51 9.34
N ASN A 25 -9.70 -4.94 9.00
CA ASN A 25 -10.34 -6.10 9.63
C ASN A 25 -9.50 -7.38 9.48
N VAL A 26 -8.93 -7.64 8.29
CA VAL A 26 -8.08 -8.82 8.07
C VAL A 26 -6.83 -8.77 8.94
N VAL A 27 -6.17 -7.61 9.03
CA VAL A 27 -4.97 -7.42 9.86
C VAL A 27 -5.30 -7.59 11.34
N GLU A 28 -6.36 -6.94 11.84
CA GLU A 28 -6.77 -7.00 13.25
C GLU A 28 -7.04 -8.44 13.71
N ASN A 29 -7.72 -9.22 12.87
CA ASN A 29 -8.10 -10.61 13.15
C ASN A 29 -7.01 -11.62 12.81
N SER A 30 -5.84 -11.18 12.34
CA SER A 30 -4.72 -12.07 12.03
C SER A 30 -3.91 -12.47 13.28
N GLY A 31 -3.10 -13.51 13.13
CA GLY A 31 -2.20 -14.00 14.19
C GLY A 31 -0.82 -13.32 14.24
N ILE A 32 -0.62 -12.22 13.51
CA ILE A 32 0.67 -11.48 13.51
C ILE A 32 0.82 -10.66 14.80
N SER A 33 2.03 -10.15 15.05
CA SER A 33 2.30 -9.37 16.27
C SER A 33 1.49 -8.07 16.33
N GLU A 34 1.25 -7.56 17.54
CA GLU A 34 0.59 -6.27 17.72
C GLU A 34 1.37 -5.09 17.12
N PHE A 35 2.71 -5.19 17.08
CA PHE A 35 3.54 -4.24 16.36
C PHE A 35 3.22 -4.26 14.86
N ALA A 36 3.25 -5.45 14.24
CA ALA A 36 2.98 -5.60 12.82
C ALA A 36 1.56 -5.16 12.48
N LYS A 37 0.56 -5.51 13.30
CA LYS A 37 -0.83 -5.06 13.11
C LYS A 37 -0.92 -3.54 13.10
N LYS A 38 -0.39 -2.89 14.13
CA LYS A 38 -0.44 -1.43 14.25
C LYS A 38 0.21 -0.76 13.03
N THR A 39 1.41 -1.20 12.66
CA THR A 39 2.12 -0.60 11.52
C THR A 39 1.40 -0.83 10.19
N CYS A 40 0.84 -2.02 9.95
CA CYS A 40 0.06 -2.27 8.73
C CYS A 40 -1.21 -1.41 8.67
N ILE A 41 -1.94 -1.27 9.78
CA ILE A 41 -3.15 -0.44 9.86
C ILE A 41 -2.80 1.05 9.61
N ASP A 42 -1.69 1.54 10.18
CA ASP A 42 -1.21 2.91 9.92
C ASP A 42 -0.93 3.13 8.42
N ILE A 43 -0.32 2.14 7.74
CA ILE A 43 -0.03 2.18 6.30
C ILE A 43 -1.31 2.16 5.47
N PHE A 44 -2.25 1.25 5.75
CA PHE A 44 -3.52 1.21 5.02
C PHE A 44 -4.32 2.49 5.23
N THR A 45 -4.34 3.05 6.43
CA THR A 45 -5.01 4.32 6.71
C THR A 45 -4.41 5.46 5.87
N LEU A 46 -3.07 5.52 5.75
CA LEU A 46 -2.39 6.50 4.89
C LEU A 46 -2.76 6.33 3.40
N ILE A 47 -2.82 5.10 2.91
CA ILE A 47 -3.24 4.80 1.53
C ILE A 47 -4.69 5.24 1.32
N GLY A 48 -5.59 4.90 2.24
CA GLY A 48 -7.00 5.27 2.19
C GLY A 48 -7.22 6.78 2.16
N GLN A 49 -6.48 7.52 3.00
CA GLN A 49 -6.52 8.97 3.02
C GLN A 49 -6.04 9.59 1.70
N ALA A 50 -4.99 9.03 1.10
CA ALA A 50 -4.46 9.51 -0.17
C ALA A 50 -5.45 9.30 -1.32
N GLU A 51 -6.02 8.10 -1.42
CA GLU A 51 -7.03 7.75 -2.42
C GLU A 51 -8.31 8.60 -2.26
N ALA A 52 -8.77 8.81 -1.03
CA ALA A 52 -9.92 9.66 -0.74
C ALA A 52 -9.71 11.11 -1.23
N ASN A 53 -8.51 11.66 -1.00
CA ASN A 53 -8.16 13.01 -1.45
C ASN A 53 -8.09 13.12 -2.97
N VAL A 54 -7.50 12.13 -3.64
CA VAL A 54 -7.42 12.08 -5.12
C VAL A 54 -8.80 12.00 -5.75
N HIS A 55 -9.71 11.23 -5.15
CA HIS A 55 -11.07 11.03 -5.66
C HIS A 55 -12.07 12.09 -5.16
N GLY A 56 -11.69 12.95 -4.22
CA GLY A 56 -12.58 13.96 -3.64
C GLY A 56 -13.76 13.39 -2.85
N VAL A 57 -13.57 12.20 -2.26
CA VAL A 57 -14.59 11.48 -1.48
C VAL A 57 -14.16 11.37 -0.02
N SER A 58 -15.07 10.99 0.87
CA SER A 58 -14.70 10.63 2.24
C SER A 58 -13.94 9.30 2.26
N GLU A 59 -13.07 9.09 3.24
CA GLU A 59 -12.33 7.82 3.41
C GLU A 59 -13.26 6.61 3.46
N ASN A 60 -14.43 6.74 4.09
CA ASN A 60 -15.42 5.66 4.17
C ASN A 60 -16.10 5.34 2.82
N ALA A 61 -15.99 6.23 1.83
CA ALA A 61 -16.55 6.07 0.50
C ALA A 61 -15.48 5.76 -0.56
N VAL A 62 -14.21 5.59 -0.15
CA VAL A 62 -13.12 5.32 -1.09
C VAL A 62 -13.20 3.88 -1.60
N HIS A 63 -13.34 3.73 -2.91
CA HIS A 63 -13.18 2.46 -3.59
C HIS A 63 -11.76 2.38 -4.13
N LEU A 64 -10.98 1.44 -3.61
CA LEU A 64 -9.62 1.21 -4.07
C LEU A 64 -9.68 0.45 -5.39
N HIS A 65 -9.42 1.14 -6.49
CA HIS A 65 -9.52 0.53 -7.81
C HIS A 65 -8.25 -0.27 -8.16
N GLU A 66 -7.07 0.32 -7.95
CA GLU A 66 -5.78 -0.33 -8.25
C GLU A 66 -5.14 -0.95 -6.99
N LEU A 67 -5.39 -0.37 -5.81
CA LEU A 67 -4.81 -0.80 -4.52
C LEU A 67 -5.72 -1.70 -3.68
N GLY A 68 -6.90 -2.06 -4.20
CA GLY A 68 -7.89 -2.85 -3.48
C GLY A 68 -7.69 -4.36 -3.57
N THR A 69 -6.56 -4.82 -4.09
CA THR A 69 -6.31 -6.24 -4.33
C THR A 69 -5.55 -6.86 -3.16
N VAL A 70 -5.60 -8.19 -3.08
CA VAL A 70 -4.80 -8.94 -2.09
C VAL A 70 -3.28 -8.79 -2.31
N ASP A 71 -2.84 -8.41 -3.50
CA ASP A 71 -1.44 -8.07 -3.80
C ASP A 71 -0.97 -6.93 -2.88
N THR A 72 -1.75 -5.85 -2.77
CA THR A 72 -1.48 -4.74 -1.86
C THR A 72 -1.47 -5.18 -0.39
N LEU A 73 -2.38 -6.08 0.00
CA LEU A 73 -2.40 -6.64 1.36
C LEU A 73 -1.12 -7.42 1.66
N VAL A 74 -0.71 -8.30 0.74
CA VAL A 74 0.48 -9.15 0.88
C VAL A 74 1.76 -8.31 0.88
N ASP A 75 1.86 -7.30 0.03
CA ASP A 75 3.02 -6.40 -0.03
C ASP A 75 3.23 -5.68 1.30
N VAL A 76 2.17 -5.07 1.85
CA VAL A 76 2.25 -4.33 3.12
C VAL A 76 2.52 -5.27 4.29
N VAL A 77 1.67 -6.29 4.46
CA VAL A 77 1.77 -7.20 5.62
C VAL A 77 3.05 -8.03 5.57
N GLY A 78 3.37 -8.58 4.39
CA GLY A 78 4.57 -9.38 4.17
C GLY A 78 5.84 -8.58 4.41
N THR A 79 5.90 -7.31 3.97
CA THR A 79 7.05 -6.44 4.24
C THR A 79 7.23 -6.19 5.73
N ILE A 80 6.17 -5.82 6.46
CA ILE A 80 6.26 -5.49 7.89
C ILE A 80 6.61 -6.72 8.72
N VAL A 81 5.95 -7.85 8.47
CA VAL A 81 6.27 -9.12 9.14
C VAL A 81 7.69 -9.56 8.80
N GLY A 82 8.12 -9.43 7.55
CA GLY A 82 9.48 -9.74 7.13
C GLY A 82 10.54 -8.89 7.86
N LEU A 83 10.32 -7.58 7.96
CA LEU A 83 11.20 -6.68 8.72
C LEU A 83 11.28 -7.08 10.20
N GLU A 84 10.15 -7.41 10.82
CA GLU A 84 10.10 -7.85 12.20
C GLU A 84 10.83 -9.18 12.40
N MET A 85 10.57 -10.18 11.55
CA MET A 85 11.23 -11.49 11.60
C MET A 85 12.75 -11.40 11.43
N LEU A 86 13.21 -10.46 10.61
CA LEU A 86 14.64 -10.16 10.39
C LEU A 86 15.23 -9.25 11.47
N GLN A 87 14.43 -8.84 12.47
CA GLN A 87 14.82 -7.94 13.57
C GLN A 87 15.35 -6.58 13.07
N ILE A 88 14.81 -6.08 11.96
CA ILE A 88 15.18 -4.79 11.39
C ILE A 88 14.40 -3.68 12.11
N GLY A 89 15.07 -2.99 13.02
CA GLY A 89 14.45 -1.90 13.79
C GLY A 89 14.33 -0.56 13.04
N ARG A 90 15.10 -0.36 11.96
CA ARG A 90 15.11 0.90 11.18
C ARG A 90 15.42 0.64 9.71
N VAL A 91 14.70 1.34 8.84
CA VAL A 91 14.91 1.36 7.39
C VAL A 91 15.33 2.78 6.99
N TYR A 92 16.39 2.88 6.19
CA TYR A 92 16.89 4.15 5.67
C TYR A 92 16.92 4.08 4.15
N CYS A 93 16.55 5.17 3.49
CA CYS A 93 16.70 5.34 2.05
C CYS A 93 17.24 6.74 1.73
N SER A 94 17.85 6.88 0.56
CA SER A 94 18.05 8.19 -0.06
C SER A 94 16.70 8.78 -0.45
N PRO A 95 16.63 10.09 -0.80
CA PRO A 95 15.43 10.65 -1.40
C PRO A 95 14.88 9.77 -2.53
N LEU A 96 13.56 9.63 -2.59
CA LEU A 96 12.93 8.71 -3.53
C LEU A 96 12.91 9.33 -4.94
N PRO A 97 13.32 8.58 -5.99
CA PRO A 97 13.20 9.04 -7.36
C PRO A 97 11.72 8.99 -7.77
N LEU A 98 11.07 10.15 -7.87
CA LEU A 98 9.66 10.21 -8.30
C LEU A 98 9.45 9.82 -9.76
N GLY A 99 10.47 9.94 -10.59
CA GLY A 99 10.34 9.83 -12.04
C GLY A 99 9.57 11.02 -12.63
N SER A 100 9.29 10.96 -13.93
CA SER A 100 8.49 11.96 -14.64
C SER A 100 7.87 11.34 -15.90
N GLY A 101 6.87 12.02 -16.46
CA GLY A 101 6.16 11.57 -17.66
C GLY A 101 4.77 11.04 -17.36
N THR A 102 4.31 10.08 -18.16
CA THR A 102 2.98 9.50 -18.04
C THR A 102 2.99 7.98 -18.19
N VAL A 103 2.05 7.32 -17.52
CA VAL A 103 1.82 5.87 -17.59
C VAL A 103 0.37 5.61 -17.97
N ARG A 104 0.14 4.57 -18.78
CA ARG A 104 -1.20 4.13 -19.17
C ARG A 104 -1.70 3.10 -18.17
N THR A 105 -2.81 3.38 -17.51
CA THR A 105 -3.49 2.49 -16.55
C THR A 105 -4.96 2.31 -16.97
N ASP A 106 -5.72 1.54 -16.20
CA ASP A 106 -7.16 1.38 -16.39
C ASP A 106 -7.93 2.70 -16.17
N HIS A 107 -7.30 3.66 -15.48
CA HIS A 107 -7.79 5.03 -15.30
C HIS A 107 -7.35 5.99 -16.43
N GLY A 108 -6.79 5.44 -17.51
CA GLY A 108 -6.32 6.21 -18.65
C GLY A 108 -4.86 6.63 -18.51
N LEU A 109 -4.52 7.82 -19.01
CA LEU A 109 -3.15 8.31 -18.99
C LEU A 109 -2.92 9.13 -17.71
N LEU A 110 -2.13 8.59 -16.78
CA LEU A 110 -1.80 9.24 -15.51
C LEU A 110 -0.39 9.83 -15.54
N ALA A 111 -0.16 10.90 -14.77
CA ALA A 111 1.18 11.43 -14.54
C ALA A 111 2.02 10.44 -13.71
N VAL A 112 3.34 10.54 -13.82
CA VAL A 112 4.29 9.89 -12.93
C VAL A 112 4.87 10.94 -11.97
N PRO A 113 4.79 10.73 -10.63
CA PRO A 113 4.18 9.59 -9.95
C PRO A 113 2.65 9.58 -10.08
N ALA A 114 2.05 8.40 -9.95
CA ALA A 114 0.60 8.25 -9.98
C ALA A 114 -0.07 9.11 -8.88
N PRO A 115 -1.31 9.59 -9.07
CA PRO A 115 -1.93 10.55 -8.16
C PRO A 115 -1.94 10.14 -6.67
N ALA A 116 -2.27 8.89 -6.36
CA ALA A 116 -2.27 8.39 -4.98
C ALA A 116 -0.85 8.38 -4.39
N THR A 117 0.16 7.99 -5.17
CA THR A 117 1.57 8.06 -4.75
C THR A 117 2.01 9.51 -4.49
N ALA A 118 1.67 10.43 -5.39
CA ALA A 118 1.97 11.86 -5.23
C ALA A 118 1.36 12.41 -3.93
N GLU A 119 0.13 11.99 -3.64
CA GLU A 119 -0.60 12.41 -2.45
C GLU A 119 -0.01 11.82 -1.16
N ILE A 120 0.45 10.56 -1.17
CA ILE A 120 1.20 9.97 -0.04
C ILE A 120 2.43 10.82 0.29
N PHE A 121 3.22 11.22 -0.73
CA PHE A 121 4.40 12.08 -0.52
C PHE A 121 4.02 13.42 0.12
N ARG A 122 2.89 14.01 -0.30
CA ARG A 122 2.37 15.25 0.26
C ARG A 122 1.97 15.08 1.73
N LEU A 123 1.28 13.98 2.06
CA LEU A 123 0.82 13.69 3.43
C LEU A 123 1.97 13.39 4.39
N THR A 124 3.04 12.73 3.92
CA THR A 124 4.19 12.36 4.77
C THR A 124 5.28 13.43 4.83
N GLY A 125 5.20 14.46 3.97
CA GLY A 125 6.26 15.45 3.82
C GLY A 125 7.56 14.86 3.26
N THR A 126 7.47 13.73 2.53
CA THR A 126 8.65 13.04 1.97
C THR A 126 9.31 13.91 0.90
N GLN A 127 10.62 14.11 1.02
CA GLN A 127 11.39 14.86 0.04
C GLN A 127 11.70 13.99 -1.20
N SER A 128 11.42 14.56 -2.37
CA SER A 128 11.83 14.03 -3.67
C SER A 128 13.15 14.69 -4.12
N ILE A 129 13.88 13.99 -4.98
CA ILE A 129 15.08 14.50 -5.67
C ILE A 129 14.78 15.22 -6.99
N LEU A 130 13.51 15.56 -7.25
CA LEU A 130 13.03 16.32 -8.41
C LEU A 130 12.24 17.54 -7.96
#